data_AF-A0A352FR02-F1
#
_entry.id   AF-A0A352FR02-F1
#
_cell.length_a   1.000
_cell.length_b   1.000
_cell.length_c   1.000
_cell.angle_alpha   90.00
_cell.angle_beta   90.00
_cell.angle_gamma   90.00
#
_symmetry.space_group_name_H-M   'P 1'
#
loop_
_entity.id
_entity.type
_entity.pdbx_description
1 polymer ?
#
loop_
_entity_poly.entity_id
_entity_poly.type
_entity_poly.pdbx_seq_one_letter_code
_entity_poly.pdbx_strand_id
1 'polypeptide(L)'
;NRKMPNRHNEGGDTRNFTTYNYQVLRDDVFMLGRDGTVTGNRVAPVRSSSAVLVSSQNQNREWIYSQQQTVSAEGFSGQTFNTHVPHTVRATETKTCTDCHVSKSNDNNAWMA
;
A
#
# COMPACT_ATOMS: atom_id res chain seq x y z
N ASN A 1 0.58 1.28 -23.92
CA ASN A 1 -0.33 2.41 -23.68
C ASN A 1 -1.64 2.18 -24.41
N ARG A 2 -2.79 2.25 -23.72
CA ARG A 2 -4.12 1.92 -24.26
C ARG A 2 -5.11 3.06 -23.97
N LYS A 3 -5.91 3.43 -24.98
CA LYS A 3 -7.01 4.40 -24.85
C LYS A 3 -8.19 3.77 -24.10
N MET A 4 -8.73 4.43 -23.09
CA MET A 4 -9.86 3.96 -22.27
C MET A 4 -10.78 5.12 -21.88
N PRO A 5 -12.10 4.90 -21.73
CA PRO A 5 -13.03 5.92 -21.25
C PRO A 5 -12.67 6.33 -19.82
N ASN A 6 -12.84 7.62 -19.51
CA ASN A 6 -12.48 8.15 -18.20
C ASN A 6 -13.49 7.69 -17.12
N ARG A 7 -12.99 7.36 -15.93
CA ARG A 7 -13.79 6.79 -14.83
C ARG A 7 -14.07 7.76 -13.68
N HIS A 8 -13.53 8.99 -13.74
CA HIS A 8 -13.60 10.00 -12.67
C HIS A 8 -14.65 11.10 -12.90
N ASN A 9 -15.75 10.82 -13.60
CA ASN A 9 -16.81 11.80 -13.95
C ASN A 9 -16.32 13.04 -14.75
N GLU A 10 -15.10 13.03 -15.25
CA GLU A 10 -14.50 14.10 -16.06
C GLU A 10 -14.96 14.05 -17.54
N GLY A 11 -15.63 12.97 -17.94
CA GLY A 11 -16.03 12.72 -19.33
C GLY A 11 -14.83 12.42 -20.25
N GLY A 12 -15.14 12.05 -21.50
CA GLY A 12 -14.14 11.79 -22.54
C GLY A 12 -13.32 10.51 -22.35
N ASP A 13 -12.26 10.41 -23.15
CA ASP A 13 -11.35 9.26 -23.17
C ASP A 13 -9.94 9.67 -22.69
N THR A 14 -9.33 8.85 -21.85
CA THR A 14 -7.91 8.99 -21.52
C THR A 14 -7.06 8.36 -22.63
N ARG A 15 -5.99 9.04 -23.05
CA ARG A 15 -5.09 8.54 -24.10
C ARG A 15 -4.24 7.37 -23.60
N ASN A 16 -3.79 7.44 -22.35
CA ASN A 16 -2.96 6.42 -21.72
C ASN A 16 -3.59 5.95 -20.41
N PHE A 17 -4.10 4.73 -20.42
CA PHE A 17 -4.64 4.09 -19.23
C PHE A 17 -3.54 3.81 -18.21
N THR A 18 -3.73 4.33 -17.00
CA THR A 18 -2.96 3.98 -15.81
C THR A 18 -3.84 3.17 -14.86
N THR A 19 -3.30 2.09 -14.31
CA THR A 19 -3.97 1.33 -13.26
C THR A 19 -3.78 2.02 -11.92
N TYR A 20 -4.81 2.03 -11.09
CA TYR A 20 -4.68 2.45 -9.70
C TYR A 20 -3.60 1.67 -8.96
N ASN A 21 -3.01 2.34 -7.98
CA ASN A 21 -2.10 1.72 -7.05
C ASN A 21 -2.87 1.00 -5.93
N TYR A 22 -3.07 -0.30 -6.12
CA TYR A 22 -3.81 -1.14 -5.18
C TYR A 22 -3.12 -1.29 -3.81
N GLN A 23 -1.80 -1.04 -3.72
CA GLN A 23 -1.07 -1.06 -2.44
C GLN A 23 -1.36 0.18 -1.59
N VAL A 24 -1.72 1.31 -2.20
CA VAL A 24 -2.10 2.55 -1.48
C VAL A 24 -3.59 2.56 -1.12
N LEU A 25 -4.43 1.94 -1.96
CA LEU A 25 -5.88 1.87 -1.75
C LEU A 25 -6.34 0.74 -0.84
N ARG A 26 -5.45 -0.18 -0.45
CA ARG A 26 -5.79 -1.27 0.47
C ARG A 26 -5.75 -0.77 1.91
N ASP A 27 -6.89 -0.89 2.58
CA ASP A 27 -6.99 -0.72 4.04
C ASP A 27 -6.54 -2.01 4.76
N ASP A 28 -6.84 -3.17 4.17
CA ASP A 28 -6.45 -4.48 4.72
C ASP A 28 -5.06 -4.91 4.25
N VAL A 29 -4.11 -4.99 5.18
CA VAL A 29 -2.75 -5.47 4.93
C VAL A 29 -2.56 -6.87 5.50
N PHE A 30 -2.33 -7.85 4.62
CA PHE A 30 -2.02 -9.25 4.98
C PHE A 30 -0.53 -9.60 4.82
N MET A 31 0.36 -8.61 4.89
CA MET A 31 1.79 -8.76 4.62
C MET A 31 2.56 -8.57 5.92
N LEU A 32 3.37 -9.57 6.29
CA LEU A 32 4.35 -9.44 7.37
C LEU A 32 5.72 -9.13 6.79
N GLY A 33 6.45 -8.23 7.42
CA GLY A 33 7.84 -7.94 7.10
C GLY A 33 8.72 -8.01 8.33
N ARG A 34 9.99 -8.34 8.09
CA ARG A 34 11.05 -8.29 9.08
C ARG A 34 11.80 -6.98 8.91
N ASP A 35 11.79 -6.19 9.97
CA ASP A 35 12.47 -4.90 10.00
C ASP A 35 14.00 -5.06 10.15
N GLY A 36 14.72 -3.95 9.99
CA GLY A 36 16.18 -3.91 10.04
C GLY A 36 16.77 -4.27 11.41
N THR A 37 18.10 -4.37 11.45
CA THR A 37 18.84 -4.74 12.67
C THR A 37 18.65 -3.73 13.80
N VAL A 38 18.40 -2.45 13.49
CA VAL A 38 18.18 -1.38 14.46
C VAL A 38 16.94 -1.59 15.34
N THR A 39 15.94 -2.33 14.87
CA THR A 39 14.75 -2.70 15.65
C THR A 39 14.79 -4.15 16.15
N GLY A 40 15.96 -4.79 16.09
CA GLY A 40 16.14 -6.17 16.56
C GLY A 40 15.44 -7.19 15.67
N ASN A 41 15.29 -6.92 14.37
CA ASN A 41 14.60 -7.82 13.43
C ASN A 41 13.13 -8.07 13.75
N ARG A 42 12.44 -7.04 14.26
CA ARG A 42 11.02 -7.13 14.60
C ARG A 42 10.19 -7.58 13.39
N VAL A 43 9.30 -8.54 13.61
CA VAL A 43 8.27 -8.94 12.63
C VAL A 43 7.00 -8.16 12.93
N ALA A 44 6.48 -7.45 11.93
CA ALA A 44 5.24 -6.68 12.04
C ALA A 44 4.54 -6.59 10.68
N PRO A 45 3.24 -6.22 10.66
CA PRO A 45 2.58 -5.84 9.42
C PRO A 45 3.38 -4.76 8.68
N VAL A 46 3.48 -4.88 7.35
CA VAL A 46 4.15 -3.86 6.51
C VAL A 46 3.15 -3.04 5.74
N ARG A 47 3.38 -1.73 5.64
CA ARG A 47 2.59 -0.88 4.77
C ARG A 47 3.44 -0.27 3.67
N SER A 48 2.79 0.17 2.59
CA SER A 48 3.44 1.08 1.63
C SER A 48 3.63 2.43 2.31
N SER A 49 4.87 2.91 2.43
CA SER A 49 5.17 4.19 3.08
C SER A 49 5.71 5.25 2.14
N SER A 50 6.05 4.88 0.91
CA SER A 50 6.41 5.83 -0.13
C SER A 50 6.10 5.20 -1.48
N ALA A 51 5.34 5.91 -2.31
CA ALA A 51 5.11 5.54 -3.71
C ALA A 51 5.57 6.69 -4.59
N VAL A 52 6.55 6.45 -5.46
CA VAL A 52 6.90 7.40 -6.51
C VAL A 52 5.90 7.22 -7.65
N LEU A 53 4.98 8.19 -7.75
CA LEU A 53 3.99 8.27 -8.81
C LEU A 53 4.38 9.39 -9.78
N VAL A 54 4.23 9.13 -11.08
CA VAL A 54 4.50 10.10 -12.14
C VAL A 54 3.23 10.39 -12.93
N SER A 55 3.05 11.68 -13.19
CA SER A 55 1.98 12.19 -14.04
C SER A 55 2.60 13.11 -15.08
N SER A 56 1.99 13.19 -16.26
CA SER A 56 2.48 14.06 -17.34
C SER A 56 1.33 14.88 -17.92
N GLN A 57 1.62 16.15 -18.19
CA GLN A 57 0.74 17.07 -18.91
C GLN A 57 1.41 17.56 -20.18
N ASN A 58 0.61 17.87 -21.19
CA ASN A 58 1.09 18.57 -22.38
C ASN A 58 1.13 20.10 -22.17
N GLN A 59 1.55 20.84 -23.19
CA GLN A 59 1.61 22.30 -23.17
C GLN A 59 0.25 22.97 -22.93
N ASN A 60 -0.85 22.30 -23.29
CA ASN A 60 -2.23 22.76 -23.06
C ASN A 60 -2.77 22.35 -21.68
N ARG A 61 -1.92 21.80 -20.79
CA ARG A 61 -2.30 21.27 -19.46
C ARG A 61 -3.31 20.13 -19.49
N GLU A 62 -3.36 19.38 -20.58
CA GLU A 62 -4.12 18.14 -20.65
C GLU A 62 -3.30 17.01 -20.05
N TRP A 63 -3.91 16.23 -19.15
CA TRP A 63 -3.27 15.05 -18.58
C TRP A 63 -3.11 13.96 -19.64
N ILE A 64 -1.86 13.55 -19.87
CA ILE A 64 -1.54 12.43 -20.76
C ILE A 64 -1.67 11.11 -20.00
N TYR A 65 -1.17 11.08 -18.76
CA TYR A 65 -1.37 10.00 -17.78
C TYR A 65 -1.32 10.58 -16.37
N SER A 66 -2.12 10.02 -15.46
CA SER A 66 -2.24 10.45 -14.06
C SER A 66 -1.84 9.31 -13.13
N GLN A 67 -0.96 9.62 -12.17
CA GLN A 67 -0.55 8.75 -11.06
C GLN A 67 -0.05 7.37 -11.51
N GLN A 68 0.76 7.34 -12.58
CA GLN A 68 1.36 6.09 -13.03
C GLN A 68 2.41 5.60 -12.02
N GLN A 69 2.32 4.32 -11.66
CA GLN A 69 3.33 3.65 -10.86
C GLN A 69 4.63 3.51 -11.64
N THR A 70 5.74 3.84 -10.99
CA THR A 70 7.07 3.62 -11.55
C THR A 70 7.49 2.16 -11.35
N VAL A 71 8.06 1.57 -12.39
CA VAL A 71 8.70 0.25 -12.35
C VAL A 71 10.05 0.40 -13.02
N SER A 72 11.12 -0.10 -12.39
CA SER A 72 12.46 -0.07 -12.96
C SER A 72 12.55 -0.99 -14.18
N ALA A 73 13.58 -0.80 -15.01
CA ALA A 73 13.80 -1.65 -16.18
C ALA A 73 14.03 -3.12 -15.79
N GLU A 74 14.61 -3.39 -14.62
CA GLU A 74 14.76 -4.74 -14.08
C GLU A 74 13.52 -5.28 -13.33
N GLY A 75 12.43 -4.51 -13.28
CA GLY A 75 11.14 -4.96 -12.76
C GLY A 75 10.85 -4.61 -11.30
N PHE A 76 11.65 -3.78 -10.65
CA PHE A 76 11.39 -3.35 -9.27
C PHE A 76 10.32 -2.26 -9.21
N SER A 77 9.37 -2.38 -8.29
CA SER A 77 8.37 -1.35 -8.03
C SER A 77 9.03 -0.13 -7.36
N GLY A 78 8.65 1.08 -7.77
CA GLY A 78 9.03 2.33 -7.09
C GLY A 78 8.29 2.58 -5.78
N GLN A 79 7.88 1.50 -5.10
CA GLN A 79 7.20 1.53 -3.81
C GLN A 79 8.09 0.94 -2.73
N THR A 80 8.16 1.63 -1.61
CA THR A 80 8.89 1.18 -0.43
C THR A 80 7.93 0.71 0.65
N PHE A 81 8.25 -0.44 1.23
CA PHE A 81 7.55 -0.99 2.39
C PHE A 81 8.33 -0.73 3.67
N ASN A 82 7.61 -0.44 4.74
CA ASN A 82 8.18 -0.44 6.08
C ASN A 82 7.24 -1.17 7.04
N THR A 83 7.81 -1.68 8.12
CA THR A 83 7.02 -2.19 9.24
C THR A 83 6.24 -1.04 9.85
N HIS A 84 4.93 -1.23 10.02
CA HIS A 84 4.06 -0.25 10.62
C HIS A 84 3.04 -0.94 11.52
N VAL A 85 3.04 -0.56 12.79
CA VAL A 85 2.01 -1.00 13.73
C VAL A 85 0.79 -0.11 13.47
N PRO A 86 -0.32 -0.65 12.93
CA PRO A 86 -1.42 0.16 12.38
C PRO A 86 -2.30 0.80 13.46
N HIS A 87 -1.96 0.67 14.73
CA HIS A 87 -2.68 1.28 15.83
C HIS A 87 -1.75 1.67 16.97
N THR A 88 -2.15 2.68 17.73
CA THR A 88 -1.60 2.92 19.05
C THR A 88 -1.99 1.75 19.95
N VAL A 89 -1.08 1.31 20.83
CA VAL A 89 -1.43 0.38 21.90
C VAL A 89 -1.90 1.20 23.09
N ARG A 90 -3.21 1.49 23.14
CA ARG A 90 -3.86 2.06 24.34
C ARG A 90 -4.72 0.98 24.97
N ALA A 91 -4.57 0.79 26.28
CA ALA A 91 -5.20 -0.29 27.02
C ALA A 91 -6.74 -0.27 27.03
N THR A 92 -7.36 0.85 26.63
CA THR A 92 -8.80 1.11 26.82
C THR A 92 -9.62 1.08 25.53
N GLU A 93 -9.20 1.77 24.47
CA GLU A 93 -10.02 1.90 23.24
C GLU A 93 -9.53 1.05 22.06
N THR A 94 -8.36 0.41 22.16
CA THR A 94 -7.79 -0.35 21.04
C THR A 94 -7.96 -1.85 21.22
N LYS A 95 -8.05 -2.57 20.09
CA LYS A 95 -8.04 -4.03 20.04
C LYS A 95 -6.90 -4.56 20.93
N THR A 96 -7.21 -5.56 21.75
CA THR A 96 -6.23 -6.15 22.66
C THR A 96 -5.20 -6.97 21.87
N CYS A 97 -3.99 -7.18 22.42
CA CYS A 97 -2.93 -7.88 21.70
C CYS A 97 -3.36 -9.26 21.18
N THR A 98 -4.20 -9.97 21.94
CA THR A 98 -4.75 -11.29 21.61
C THR A 98 -5.88 -11.24 20.58
N ASP A 99 -6.35 -10.08 20.16
CA ASP A 99 -7.30 -9.99 19.04
C ASP A 99 -6.61 -10.27 17.69
N CYS A 100 -5.29 -10.08 17.61
CA CYS A 100 -4.49 -10.26 16.39
C CYS A 100 -3.29 -11.22 16.55
N HIS A 101 -2.72 -11.35 17.76
CA HIS A 101 -1.62 -12.27 18.04
C HIS A 101 -2.12 -13.53 18.72
N VAL A 102 -1.47 -14.67 18.48
CA VAL A 102 -1.77 -15.95 19.14
C VAL A 102 -1.82 -15.77 20.65
N SER A 103 -2.97 -16.11 21.22
CA SER A 103 -3.19 -16.10 22.66
C SER A 103 -2.36 -17.21 23.29
N LYS A 104 -1.73 -16.92 24.44
CA LYS A 104 -1.06 -17.95 25.24
C LYS A 104 -2.01 -19.05 25.71
N SER A 105 -3.29 -18.72 25.86
CA SER A 105 -4.35 -19.66 26.22
C SER A 105 -4.84 -20.48 25.01
N ASN A 106 -4.32 -20.20 23.80
CA ASN A 106 -4.70 -20.85 22.55
C ASN A 106 -6.22 -20.83 22.28
N ASP A 107 -6.88 -19.74 22.69
CA ASP A 107 -8.33 -19.54 22.66
C ASP A 107 -8.78 -18.55 21.58
N ASN A 108 -7.87 -18.15 20.69
CA ASN A 108 -8.17 -17.25 19.59
C ASN A 108 -7.76 -17.86 18.23
N ASN A 109 -8.52 -17.53 17.19
CA ASN A 109 -8.29 -18.03 15.84
C ASN A 109 -7.25 -17.18 15.08
N ALA A 110 -6.20 -16.73 15.78
CA ALA A 110 -5.13 -15.95 15.17
C ALA A 110 -4.28 -16.86 14.27
N TRP A 111 -4.55 -16.82 12.97
CA TRP A 111 -3.67 -17.41 11.97
C TRP A 111 -2.47 -16.48 11.77
N MET A 112 -1.43 -16.65 12.59
CA MET A 112 -0.03 -16.39 12.25
C MET A 112 0.82 -16.54 13.51
N ALA A 113 1.48 -17.69 13.62
CA ALA A 113 2.89 -17.72 13.97
C ALA A 113 3.63 -18.21 12.74
#